data_AF-A0A4Y8CBI5-F1
#
_entry.id   AF-A0A4Y8CBI5-F1
#
_cell.length_a   1.000
_cell.length_b   1.000
_cell.length_c   1.000
_cell.angle_alpha   90.00
_cell.angle_beta   90.00
_cell.angle_gamma   90.00
#
_symmetry.space_group_name_H-M   'P 1'
#
loop_
_entity.id
_entity.type
_entity.pdbx_description
1 polymer ?
#
loop_
_entity_poly.entity_id
_entity_poly.type
_entity_poly.pdbx_seq_one_letter_code
_entity_poly.pdbx_strand_id
1 'polypeptide(L)'
;MLLCGSCALALDPNLEKTKSATGIDLPTAKWNLPKALNEDGTIDETKMPKNSEYSKMVILGNKILNETSKYVGPQAKDPKKRFAGNNLSCSSCHANGGSVQNQSGFVGIWARFPQYNARGDKVITLADRINGCFERSMNG
;
A
#
# COMPACT_ATOMS: atom_id res chain seq x y z
N MET A 1 -7.15 29.87 -40.56
CA MET A 1 -6.87 28.42 -40.65
C MET A 1 -6.75 27.88 -39.23
N LEU A 2 -7.85 27.37 -38.67
CA LEU A 2 -7.88 26.69 -37.37
C LEU A 2 -7.57 25.21 -37.59
N LEU A 3 -6.45 24.74 -37.03
CA LEU A 3 -6.17 23.31 -36.85
C LEU A 3 -6.67 22.89 -35.45
N CYS A 4 -7.94 22.51 -35.35
CA CYS A 4 -8.46 21.72 -34.23
C CYS A 4 -8.29 20.23 -34.57
N GLY A 5 -7.06 19.73 -34.46
CA GLY A 5 -6.79 18.30 -34.49
C GLY A 5 -7.02 17.70 -33.11
N SER A 6 -8.18 17.07 -32.91
CA SER A 6 -8.51 16.33 -31.70
C SER A 6 -7.53 15.18 -31.49
N CYS A 7 -6.60 15.32 -30.55
CA CYS A 7 -5.91 14.18 -29.94
C CYS A 7 -6.93 13.39 -29.10
N ALA A 8 -7.78 12.59 -29.76
CA ALA A 8 -8.56 11.55 -29.12
C ALA A 8 -7.65 10.34 -28.85
N LEU A 9 -6.77 10.48 -27.86
CA LEU A 9 -5.89 9.40 -27.41
C LEU A 9 -6.71 8.34 -26.65
N ALA A 10 -7.03 7.27 -27.39
CA ALA A 10 -6.69 5.88 -27.03
C ALA A 10 -7.48 5.16 -25.91
N LEU A 11 -8.80 5.28 -25.86
CA LEU A 11 -9.63 4.28 -25.18
C LEU A 11 -10.87 3.98 -26.02
N ASP A 12 -10.77 3.01 -26.94
CA ASP A 12 -11.94 2.44 -27.61
C ASP A 12 -12.59 1.42 -26.66
N PRO A 13 -13.77 1.70 -26.10
CA PRO A 13 -14.41 0.82 -25.12
C PRO A 13 -14.83 -0.54 -25.72
N ASN A 14 -15.03 -0.63 -27.04
CA ASN A 14 -15.31 -1.90 -27.70
C ASN A 14 -14.03 -2.73 -27.86
N LEU A 15 -12.91 -2.06 -28.16
CA LEU A 15 -11.59 -2.69 -28.21
C LEU A 15 -11.13 -3.16 -26.82
N GLU A 16 -11.37 -2.37 -25.77
CA GLU A 16 -11.07 -2.77 -24.40
C GLU A 16 -11.93 -3.95 -23.93
N LYS A 17 -13.22 -3.97 -24.29
CA LYS A 17 -14.09 -5.14 -24.04
C LYS A 17 -13.62 -6.40 -24.76
N THR A 18 -13.18 -6.28 -26.02
CA THR A 18 -12.67 -7.42 -26.79
C THR A 18 -11.29 -7.89 -26.32
N LYS A 19 -10.38 -6.98 -25.95
CA LYS A 19 -9.09 -7.32 -25.33
C LYS A 19 -9.25 -7.97 -23.95
N SER A 20 -10.25 -7.54 -23.18
CA SER A 20 -10.57 -8.12 -21.87
C SER A 20 -11.27 -9.47 -21.97
N ALA A 21 -11.87 -9.78 -23.13
CA ALA A 21 -12.53 -11.06 -23.41
C ALA A 21 -11.50 -12.15 -23.77
N THR A 22 -10.66 -12.51 -22.80
CA THR A 22 -9.75 -13.68 -22.91
C THR A 22 -10.49 -15.02 -22.76
N GLY A 23 -11.79 -14.99 -22.41
CA GLY A 23 -12.58 -16.16 -22.02
C GLY A 23 -12.27 -16.66 -20.61
N ILE A 24 -11.38 -15.97 -19.88
CA ILE A 24 -10.96 -16.33 -18.52
C ILE A 24 -11.78 -15.51 -17.52
N ASP A 25 -12.73 -16.15 -16.84
CA ASP A 25 -13.44 -15.58 -15.69
C ASP A 25 -12.67 -15.93 -14.42
N LEU A 26 -11.78 -15.02 -13.99
CA LEU A 26 -11.06 -15.18 -12.73
C LEU A 26 -11.90 -14.62 -11.58
N PRO A 27 -11.97 -15.32 -10.43
CA PRO A 27 -12.65 -14.79 -9.26
C PRO A 27 -12.01 -13.46 -8.84
N THR A 28 -12.84 -12.42 -8.73
CA THR A 28 -12.39 -11.12 -8.25
C THR A 28 -12.19 -11.18 -6.73
N ALA A 29 -11.04 -10.70 -6.27
CA ALA A 29 -10.78 -10.60 -4.84
C ALA A 29 -11.77 -9.61 -4.21
N LYS A 30 -12.55 -10.08 -3.24
CA LYS A 30 -13.46 -9.21 -2.50
C LYS A 30 -12.66 -8.31 -1.57
N TRP A 31 -12.93 -7.01 -1.65
CA TRP A 31 -12.38 -6.06 -0.69
C TRP A 31 -13.07 -6.25 0.66
N ASN A 32 -12.30 -6.66 1.66
CA ASN A 32 -12.81 -6.90 3.00
C ASN A 32 -11.86 -6.27 4.02
N LEU A 33 -12.40 -5.38 4.85
CA LEU A 33 -11.66 -4.72 5.92
C LEU A 33 -11.94 -5.41 7.26
N PRO A 34 -10.94 -5.51 8.15
CA PRO A 34 -11.16 -6.08 9.46
C PRO A 34 -12.07 -5.18 10.31
N LYS A 35 -12.97 -5.78 11.11
CA LYS A 35 -13.92 -5.04 11.98
C LYS A 35 -13.25 -4.13 13.01
N ALA A 36 -11.99 -4.38 13.31
CA ALA A 36 -11.20 -3.57 14.24
C ALA A 36 -10.59 -2.32 13.57
N LEU A 37 -10.75 -2.13 12.26
CA LEU A 37 -10.25 -0.93 11.58
C LEU A 37 -11.32 0.16 11.59
N ASN A 38 -10.94 1.36 12.01
CA ASN A 38 -11.75 2.57 11.96
C ASN A 38 -11.75 3.15 10.54
N GLU A 39 -12.69 4.07 10.27
CA GLU A 39 -12.80 4.72 8.96
C GLU A 39 -11.56 5.54 8.58
N ASP A 40 -10.85 6.08 9.56
CA ASP A 40 -9.60 6.83 9.40
C ASP A 40 -8.36 5.93 9.16
N GLY A 41 -8.55 4.60 9.17
CA GLY A 41 -7.47 3.63 8.98
C GLY A 41 -6.67 3.31 10.24
N THR A 42 -7.08 3.79 11.42
CA THR A 42 -6.49 3.38 12.70
C THR A 42 -7.16 2.10 13.23
N ILE A 43 -6.47 1.37 14.11
CA ILE A 43 -7.02 0.17 14.74
C ILE A 43 -7.70 0.54 16.07
N ASP A 44 -8.95 0.11 16.22
CA ASP A 44 -9.64 0.03 17.50
C ASP A 44 -9.06 -1.14 18.32
N GLU A 45 -8.13 -0.80 19.21
CA GLU A 45 -7.46 -1.76 20.08
C GLU A 45 -8.43 -2.51 21.01
N THR A 46 -9.62 -1.97 21.29
CA THR A 46 -10.62 -2.65 22.15
C THR A 46 -11.24 -3.87 21.47
N LYS A 47 -11.26 -3.88 20.13
CA LYS A 47 -11.75 -4.98 19.29
C LYS A 47 -10.66 -6.01 18.97
N MET A 48 -9.43 -5.80 19.44
CA MET A 48 -8.32 -6.72 19.24
C MET A 48 -8.22 -7.74 20.39
N PRO A 49 -7.77 -8.98 20.13
CA PRO A 49 -7.48 -9.94 21.18
C PRO A 49 -6.50 -9.39 22.23
N LYS A 50 -6.88 -9.44 23.51
CA LYS A 50 -6.05 -8.99 24.62
C LYS A 50 -4.90 -9.99 24.86
N ASN A 51 -3.75 -9.49 25.31
CA ASN A 51 -2.55 -10.27 25.63
C ASN A 51 -1.98 -11.12 24.47
N SER A 52 -2.35 -10.82 23.22
CA SER A 52 -1.81 -11.49 22.04
C SER A 52 -0.63 -10.73 21.46
N GLU A 53 0.51 -11.41 21.28
CA GLU A 53 1.68 -10.83 20.64
C GLU A 53 1.39 -10.44 19.19
N TYR A 54 0.59 -11.24 18.48
CA TYR A 54 0.13 -10.91 17.15
C TYR A 54 -0.64 -9.59 17.12
N SER A 55 -1.57 -9.38 18.07
CA SER A 55 -2.34 -8.14 18.16
C SER A 55 -1.44 -6.93 18.40
N LYS A 56 -0.42 -7.05 19.27
CA LYS A 56 0.57 -5.99 19.48
C LYS A 56 1.31 -5.63 18.20
N MET A 57 1.72 -6.63 17.42
CA MET A 57 2.42 -6.41 16.15
C MET A 57 1.53 -5.77 15.09
N VAL A 58 0.27 -6.18 14.99
CA VAL A 58 -0.70 -5.57 14.06
C VAL A 58 -0.97 -4.11 14.44
N ILE A 59 -1.16 -3.81 15.73
CA ILE A 59 -1.34 -2.45 16.24
C ILE A 59 -0.10 -1.60 15.96
N LEU A 60 1.10 -2.12 16.24
CA LEU A 60 2.36 -1.41 15.98
C LEU A 60 2.56 -1.15 14.48
N GLY A 61 2.29 -2.14 13.64
CA GLY A 61 2.38 -1.99 12.19
C GLY A 61 1.45 -0.90 11.67
N ASN A 62 0.20 -0.88 12.13
CA ASN A 62 -0.75 0.18 11.77
C ASN A 62 -0.29 1.58 12.22
N LYS A 63 0.23 1.69 13.44
CA LYS A 63 0.84 2.93 13.95
C LYS A 63 2.01 3.40 13.10
N ILE A 64 2.89 2.48 12.68
CA ILE A 64 4.00 2.81 11.77
C ILE A 64 3.49 3.26 10.40
N LEU A 65 2.46 2.61 9.83
CA LEU A 65 1.92 2.99 8.53
C LEU A 65 1.31 4.41 8.54
N ASN A 66 0.61 4.76 9.63
CA ASN A 66 -0.08 6.04 9.74
C ASN A 66 0.80 7.17 10.30
N GLU A 67 1.78 6.84 11.16
CA GLU A 67 2.63 7.80 11.88
C GLU A 67 4.14 7.43 11.73
N THR A 68 4.61 7.15 10.52
CA THR A 68 5.96 6.62 10.27
C THR A 68 7.04 7.50 10.86
N SER A 69 6.99 8.82 10.66
CA SER A 69 7.98 9.76 11.21
C SER A 69 8.16 9.63 12.73
N LYS A 70 7.06 9.43 13.46
CA LYS A 70 7.03 9.32 14.93
C LYS A 70 7.61 8.01 15.44
N TYR A 71 7.40 6.90 14.74
CA TYR A 71 7.80 5.58 15.24
C TYR A 71 9.15 5.12 14.68
N VAL A 72 9.42 5.43 13.41
CA VAL A 72 10.60 4.94 12.69
C VAL A 72 11.25 5.98 11.76
N GLY A 73 10.88 7.26 11.85
CA GLY A 73 11.53 8.34 11.12
C GLY A 73 12.21 9.35 12.03
N PRO A 74 12.47 10.59 11.58
CA PRO A 74 13.27 11.58 12.31
C PRO A 74 12.76 11.89 13.73
N GLN A 75 11.46 11.72 13.98
CA GLN A 75 10.83 11.98 15.27
C GLN A 75 10.80 10.77 16.21
N ALA A 76 11.32 9.61 15.79
CA ALA A 76 11.42 8.45 16.66
C ALA A 76 12.26 8.77 17.91
N LYS A 77 11.68 8.40 19.07
CA LYS A 77 12.29 8.60 20.40
C LYS A 77 13.64 7.91 20.52
N ASP A 78 13.75 6.71 19.95
CA ASP A 78 14.99 5.95 19.90
C ASP A 78 15.70 6.23 18.56
N PRO A 79 16.88 6.88 18.56
CA PRO A 79 17.66 7.12 17.36
C PRO A 79 17.98 5.85 16.57
N LYS A 80 18.10 4.69 17.23
CA LYS A 80 18.38 3.40 16.56
C LYS A 80 17.22 2.88 15.73
N LYS A 81 16.02 3.45 15.90
CA LYS A 81 14.82 3.08 15.14
C LYS A 81 14.52 4.06 14.00
N ARG A 82 15.37 5.07 13.78
CA ARG A 82 15.21 6.05 12.71
C ARG A 82 15.66 5.42 11.39
N PHE A 83 14.76 4.68 10.78
CA PHE A 83 14.97 4.10 9.47
C PHE A 83 14.62 5.11 8.37
N ALA A 84 13.51 5.84 8.48
CA ALA A 84 13.16 6.90 7.55
C ALA A 84 13.93 8.21 7.81
N GLY A 85 14.36 8.88 6.73
CA GLY A 85 15.08 10.16 6.79
C GLY A 85 14.23 11.40 6.50
N ASN A 86 12.93 11.26 6.22
CA ASN A 86 12.00 12.38 6.05
C ASN A 86 10.78 12.28 6.98
N ASN A 87 9.92 13.30 6.97
CA ASN A 87 8.75 13.40 7.85
C ASN A 87 7.45 12.83 7.24
N LEU A 88 7.53 12.05 6.16
CA LEU A 88 6.34 11.42 5.58
C LEU A 88 5.86 10.25 6.44
N SER A 89 4.63 9.81 6.16
CA SER A 89 4.09 8.51 6.58
C SER A 89 3.78 7.66 5.36
N CYS A 90 3.72 6.33 5.50
CA CYS A 90 3.20 5.47 4.43
C CYS A 90 1.80 5.94 3.98
N SER A 91 0.98 6.37 4.94
CA SER A 91 -0.35 6.95 4.73
C SER A 91 -0.37 8.24 3.90
N SER A 92 0.76 8.94 3.75
CA SER A 92 0.86 10.11 2.87
C SER A 92 0.62 9.76 1.39
N CYS A 93 0.78 8.48 1.00
CA CYS A 93 0.48 8.00 -0.35
C CYS A 93 -0.46 6.79 -0.37
N HIS A 94 -0.52 6.03 0.72
CA HIS A 94 -1.38 4.85 0.89
C HIS A 94 -2.53 5.18 1.83
N ALA A 95 -3.60 5.77 1.30
CA ALA A 95 -4.67 6.37 2.09
C ALA A 95 -5.18 5.47 3.23
N ASN A 96 -5.34 6.06 4.42
CA ASN A 96 -5.77 5.40 5.66
C ASN A 96 -4.98 4.12 5.97
N GLY A 97 -3.66 4.20 5.85
CA GLY A 97 -2.75 3.08 6.07
C GLY A 97 -2.94 1.95 5.05
N GLY A 98 -3.40 2.28 3.83
CA GLY A 98 -3.63 1.35 2.74
C GLY A 98 -4.99 0.63 2.78
N SER A 99 -5.98 1.18 3.49
CA SER A 99 -7.30 0.57 3.63
C SER A 99 -8.36 1.09 2.64
N VAL A 100 -7.98 2.00 1.75
CA VAL A 100 -8.88 2.58 0.74
C VAL A 100 -8.66 1.96 -0.64
N GLN A 101 -9.74 1.55 -1.30
CA GLN A 101 -9.72 1.01 -2.66
C GLN A 101 -9.23 2.06 -3.66
N ASN A 102 -8.50 1.61 -4.69
CA ASN A 102 -7.99 2.46 -5.78
C ASN A 102 -7.06 3.61 -5.34
N GLN A 103 -6.57 3.58 -4.10
CA GLN A 103 -5.64 4.57 -3.54
C GLN A 103 -4.39 3.88 -2.98
N SER A 104 -3.80 3.00 -3.81
CA SER A 104 -2.61 2.20 -3.46
C SER A 104 -2.80 1.33 -2.21
N GLY A 105 -3.96 0.69 -2.04
CA GLY A 105 -4.25 -0.09 -0.84
C GLY A 105 -3.40 -1.37 -0.67
N PHE A 106 -3.31 -1.86 0.57
CA PHE A 106 -2.54 -3.05 0.95
C PHE A 106 -3.37 -4.32 1.08
N VAL A 107 -4.71 -4.22 1.04
CA VAL A 107 -5.59 -5.39 1.19
C VAL A 107 -5.30 -6.39 0.07
N GLY A 108 -4.88 -7.60 0.46
CA GLY A 108 -4.51 -8.68 -0.47
C GLY A 108 -3.06 -8.63 -0.98
N ILE A 109 -2.25 -7.63 -0.61
CA ILE A 109 -0.88 -7.48 -1.14
C ILE A 109 0.02 -8.66 -0.78
N TRP A 110 -0.18 -9.28 0.39
CA TRP A 110 0.58 -10.45 0.83
C TRP A 110 0.53 -11.61 -0.18
N ALA A 111 -0.61 -11.83 -0.82
CA ALA A 111 -0.80 -12.91 -1.80
C ALA A 111 -0.15 -12.60 -3.16
N ARG A 112 0.37 -11.39 -3.37
CA ARG A 112 1.02 -10.96 -4.63
C ARG A 112 2.53 -11.10 -4.62
N PHE A 113 3.13 -11.43 -3.47
CA PHE A 113 4.57 -11.62 -3.33
C PHE A 113 4.89 -13.09 -3.04
N PRO A 114 6.08 -13.58 -3.47
CA PRO A 114 7.13 -12.85 -4.17
C PRO A 114 6.74 -12.46 -5.60
N GLN A 115 7.34 -11.41 -6.15
CA GLN A 115 7.10 -10.99 -7.54
C GLN A 115 8.39 -10.52 -8.22
N TYR A 116 8.42 -10.64 -9.55
CA TYR A 116 9.49 -10.08 -10.36
C TYR A 116 9.47 -8.55 -10.27
N ASN A 117 10.62 -7.95 -9.99
CA ASN A 117 10.84 -6.52 -9.94
C ASN A 117 11.76 -6.09 -11.08
N ALA A 118 11.20 -5.38 -12.07
CA ALA A 118 11.94 -4.93 -13.24
C ALA A 118 13.09 -3.96 -12.93
N ARG A 119 13.01 -3.18 -11.84
CA ARG A 119 14.07 -2.22 -11.47
C ARG A 119 15.34 -2.93 -10.98
N GLY A 120 15.18 -4.03 -10.27
CA GLY A 120 16.28 -4.82 -9.74
C GLY A 120 16.60 -6.08 -10.53
N ASP A 121 15.90 -6.31 -11.66
CA ASP A 121 15.98 -7.51 -12.50
C ASP A 121 15.99 -8.82 -11.69
N LYS A 122 15.11 -8.90 -10.69
CA LYS A 122 15.06 -10.03 -9.77
C LYS A 122 13.69 -10.23 -9.15
N VAL A 123 13.42 -11.44 -8.70
CA VAL A 123 12.27 -11.73 -7.84
C VAL A 123 12.53 -11.17 -6.43
N ILE A 124 11.57 -10.44 -5.88
CA ILE A 124 11.67 -9.82 -4.56
C ILE A 124 10.55 -10.30 -3.63
N THR A 125 10.82 -10.29 -2.33
CA THR A 125 9.82 -10.52 -1.29
C THR A 125 9.02 -9.24 -0.99
N LEU A 126 7.95 -9.35 -0.20
CA LEU A 126 7.24 -8.17 0.30
C LEU A 126 8.14 -7.31 1.20
N ALA A 127 9.00 -7.94 2.00
CA ALA A 127 9.95 -7.22 2.86
C ALA A 127 10.93 -6.38 2.03
N ASP A 128 11.47 -6.94 0.94
CA ASP A 128 12.30 -6.19 -0.01
C ASP A 128 11.55 -5.00 -0.63
N ARG A 129 10.26 -5.17 -0.94
CA ARG A 129 9.43 -4.07 -1.47
C ARG A 129 9.26 -2.95 -0.45
N ILE A 130 9.05 -3.29 0.81
CA ILE A 130 8.93 -2.34 1.93
C ILE A 130 10.26 -1.61 2.12
N ASN A 131 11.39 -2.31 2.15
CA ASN A 131 12.72 -1.70 2.20
C ASN A 131 12.93 -0.74 1.02
N GLY A 132 12.48 -1.12 -0.17
CA GLY A 132 12.54 -0.24 -1.34
C GLY A 132 11.66 1.02 -1.24
N CYS A 133 10.61 1.04 -0.39
CA CYS A 133 9.88 2.26 -0.03
C CYS A 133 10.67 3.12 0.94
N PHE A 134 11.30 2.49 1.94
CA PHE A 134 12.16 3.18 2.91
C PHE A 134 13.29 3.94 2.20
N GLU A 135 14.06 3.25 1.36
CA GLU A 135 15.18 3.83 0.58
C GLU A 135 14.79 5.02 -0.32
N ARG A 136 13.55 5.06 -0.81
CA ARG A 136 13.14 6.00 -1.88
C ARG A 136 12.11 7.01 -1.40
N SER A 137 10.96 6.52 -0.96
CA SER A 137 9.84 7.36 -0.53
C SER A 137 10.09 7.96 0.84
N MET A 138 10.70 7.19 1.74
CA MET A 138 10.96 7.65 3.12
C MET A 138 12.35 8.29 3.29
N ASN A 139 13.16 8.30 2.23
CA ASN A 139 14.50 8.87 2.23
C ASN A 139 15.40 8.30 3.35
N GLY A 140 15.27 7.01 3.65
CA GLY A 140 16.12 6.31 4.61
C GLY A 140 15.95 4.81 4.53
#